data_AF-A0A970NRS8-F1
#
_entry.id   AF-A0A970NRS8-F1
#
_cell.length_a   1.000
_cell.length_b   1.000
_cell.length_c   1.000
_cell.angle_alpha   90.00
_cell.angle_beta   90.00
_cell.angle_gamma   90.00
#
_symmetry.space_group_name_H-M   'P 1'
#
loop_
_entity.id
_entity.type
_entity.pdbx_description
1 polymer ?
#
loop_
_entity_poly.entity_id
_entity_poly.type
_entity_poly.pdbx_seq_one_letter_code
_entity_poly.pdbx_strand_id
1 'polypeptide(L)'
;MNIDEKSKVISSVEIASVSNISNLTNDRIEALAGGHGMVNMAIHTVVNVITDELLKGESLSIEFADVRRLPVEDIMEKAINVAKKSGADAANAALITACIMYLAGSAAQVGIPAGNRKLGATARMLAGVDRAGVAAIPTAKMNNKISGFPAVLAINQAMMEGKLSSHCGRSIPMNVGGGPLYGHSALGEDHIWPELATNGARIGTQAMLDAMAGAVISPHPFTAAVLGAAAILEIIHPDAEVPEAAGTYGSITSAYLVGKEAVKTAGLPEQLHFKVTGEAVDTAQLVGDVGLILKDIGAPTVIGMMAFDEIFSAFQEGIAGFSGGPVNPPPWTYRSLCRNRNENFVEK
;
A
#
# COMPACT_ATOMS: atom_id res chain seq x y z
N MET A 1 -17.66 -49.24 -39.99
CA MET A 1 -18.42 -48.39 -39.04
C MET A 1 -19.57 -47.78 -39.82
N ASN A 2 -20.80 -48.11 -39.47
CA ASN A 2 -22.00 -47.67 -40.22
C ASN A 2 -22.17 -46.15 -40.05
N ILE A 3 -22.66 -45.42 -41.06
CA ILE A 3 -22.77 -43.94 -41.00
C ILE A 3 -23.59 -43.49 -39.78
N ASP A 4 -24.63 -44.24 -39.40
CA ASP A 4 -25.46 -44.00 -38.20
C ASP A 4 -24.68 -44.12 -36.87
N GLU A 5 -23.71 -45.03 -36.83
CA GLU A 5 -22.93 -45.31 -35.62
C GLU A 5 -21.87 -44.23 -35.38
N LYS A 6 -21.22 -43.77 -36.46
CA LYS A 6 -20.26 -42.66 -36.40
C LYS A 6 -20.94 -41.34 -36.02
N SER A 7 -22.14 -41.07 -36.56
CA SER A 7 -22.94 -39.91 -36.19
C SER A 7 -23.42 -39.98 -34.73
N LYS A 8 -23.87 -41.14 -34.24
CA LYS A 8 -24.21 -41.33 -32.83
C LYS A 8 -23.03 -41.07 -31.90
N VAL A 9 -21.85 -41.59 -32.23
CA VAL A 9 -20.64 -41.38 -31.43
C VAL A 9 -20.27 -39.89 -31.40
N ILE A 10 -20.24 -39.21 -32.54
CA ILE A 10 -19.90 -37.77 -32.60
C ILE A 10 -20.92 -36.93 -31.84
N SER A 11 -22.23 -37.13 -32.07
CA SER A 11 -23.26 -36.39 -31.34
C SER A 11 -23.27 -36.71 -29.84
N SER A 12 -22.93 -37.94 -29.42
CA SER A 12 -22.79 -38.26 -28.00
C SER A 12 -21.58 -37.57 -27.36
N VAL A 13 -20.49 -37.35 -28.11
CA VAL A 13 -19.32 -36.59 -27.65
C VAL A 13 -19.62 -35.08 -27.59
N GLU A 14 -20.34 -34.54 -28.57
CA GLU A 14 -20.81 -33.14 -28.56
C GLU A 14 -21.78 -32.87 -27.42
N ILE A 15 -22.73 -33.78 -27.16
CA ILE A 15 -23.64 -33.68 -26.01
C ILE A 15 -22.85 -33.86 -24.70
N ALA A 16 -21.91 -34.80 -24.64
CA ALA A 16 -21.07 -34.99 -23.45
C ALA A 16 -20.22 -33.74 -23.13
N SER A 17 -19.66 -33.07 -24.15
CA SER A 17 -18.81 -31.88 -23.96
C SER A 17 -19.57 -30.65 -23.47
N VAL A 18 -20.89 -30.60 -23.66
CA VAL A 18 -21.76 -29.51 -23.14
C VAL A 18 -22.69 -29.95 -22.00
N SER A 19 -22.79 -31.25 -21.71
CA SER A 19 -23.72 -31.79 -20.69
C SER A 19 -23.27 -31.54 -19.26
N ASN A 20 -21.97 -31.30 -19.04
CA ASN A 20 -21.41 -30.97 -17.73
C ASN A 20 -20.43 -29.80 -17.86
N ILE A 21 -20.96 -28.65 -18.33
CA ILE A 21 -20.21 -27.39 -18.29
C ILE A 21 -19.83 -27.15 -16.83
N SER A 22 -18.53 -27.31 -16.53
CA SER A 22 -17.96 -26.92 -15.25
C SER A 22 -18.04 -25.40 -15.17
N ASN A 23 -19.15 -24.92 -14.62
CA ASN A 23 -19.32 -23.49 -14.34
C ASN A 23 -18.23 -22.97 -13.41
N LEU A 24 -17.50 -23.81 -12.68
CA LEU A 24 -16.31 -23.42 -11.93
C LEU A 24 -15.15 -22.95 -12.83
N THR A 25 -15.01 -23.52 -14.03
CA THR A 25 -13.96 -23.08 -14.98
C THR A 25 -14.38 -21.78 -15.64
N ASN A 26 -15.66 -21.65 -16.02
CA ASN A 26 -16.18 -20.39 -16.57
C ASN A 26 -16.22 -19.29 -15.50
N ASP A 27 -16.63 -19.59 -14.27
CA ASP A 27 -16.58 -18.68 -13.11
C ASP A 27 -15.14 -18.28 -12.77
N ARG A 28 -14.16 -19.18 -12.89
CA ARG A 28 -12.74 -18.79 -12.78
C ARG A 28 -12.35 -17.82 -13.89
N ILE A 29 -12.70 -18.10 -15.15
CA ILE A 29 -12.32 -17.25 -16.28
C ILE A 29 -13.07 -15.91 -16.25
N GLU A 30 -14.36 -15.91 -15.95
CA GLU A 30 -15.23 -14.73 -15.84
C GLU A 30 -14.93 -13.93 -14.55
N ALA A 31 -14.63 -14.55 -13.41
CA ALA A 31 -14.15 -13.83 -12.23
C ALA A 31 -12.77 -13.23 -12.47
N LEU A 32 -11.89 -13.94 -13.19
CA LEU A 32 -10.59 -13.41 -13.58
C LEU A 32 -10.77 -12.23 -14.56
N ALA A 33 -11.53 -12.38 -15.65
CA ALA A 33 -11.66 -11.39 -16.72
C ALA A 33 -12.70 -10.28 -16.46
N GLY A 34 -13.66 -10.50 -15.57
CA GLY A 34 -14.86 -9.68 -15.36
C GLY A 34 -14.87 -8.86 -14.08
N GLY A 35 -13.72 -8.45 -13.57
CA GLY A 35 -13.64 -7.47 -12.47
C GLY A 35 -13.29 -8.01 -11.08
N HIS A 36 -13.12 -9.33 -10.91
CA HIS A 36 -12.98 -9.95 -9.59
C HIS A 36 -11.60 -10.55 -9.29
N GLY A 37 -10.59 -10.46 -10.18
CA GLY A 37 -9.35 -11.20 -9.86
C GLY A 37 -8.10 -11.08 -10.73
N MET A 38 -8.13 -10.60 -11.99
CA MET A 38 -6.89 -10.49 -12.79
C MET A 38 -6.07 -9.24 -12.46
N VAL A 39 -5.87 -8.97 -11.16
CA VAL A 39 -5.00 -7.86 -10.71
C VAL A 39 -3.55 -8.06 -11.16
N ASN A 40 -3.12 -9.31 -11.38
CA ASN A 40 -1.83 -9.63 -11.99
C ASN A 40 -1.74 -9.09 -13.44
N MET A 41 -2.79 -9.27 -14.26
CA MET A 41 -2.82 -8.67 -15.59
C MET A 41 -2.93 -7.16 -15.52
N ALA A 42 -3.71 -6.64 -14.57
CA ALA A 42 -3.80 -5.20 -14.33
C ALA A 42 -2.43 -4.58 -14.08
N ILE A 43 -1.59 -5.18 -13.22
CA ILE A 43 -0.19 -4.77 -13.00
C ILE A 43 0.55 -4.68 -14.34
N HIS A 44 0.58 -5.76 -15.12
CA HIS A 44 1.32 -5.76 -16.39
C HIS A 44 0.81 -4.72 -17.39
N THR A 45 -0.51 -4.56 -17.51
CA THR A 45 -1.09 -3.57 -18.41
C THR A 45 -0.80 -2.14 -17.97
N VAL A 46 -0.78 -1.87 -16.67
CA VAL A 46 -0.39 -0.56 -16.13
C VAL A 46 1.08 -0.28 -16.39
N VAL A 47 1.96 -1.24 -16.12
CA VAL A 47 3.40 -1.12 -16.44
C VAL A 47 3.59 -0.81 -17.93
N ASN A 48 2.91 -1.52 -18.82
CA ASN A 48 3.02 -1.27 -20.26
C ASN A 48 2.58 0.15 -20.65
N VAL A 49 1.43 0.61 -20.14
CA VAL A 49 0.94 1.97 -20.45
C VAL A 49 1.92 3.03 -19.94
N ILE A 50 2.38 2.92 -18.70
CA ILE A 50 3.34 3.90 -18.14
C ILE A 50 4.64 3.88 -18.93
N THR A 51 5.15 2.68 -19.27
CA THR A 51 6.36 2.51 -20.08
C THR A 51 6.20 3.14 -21.46
N ASP A 52 5.09 2.89 -22.15
CA ASP A 52 4.83 3.43 -23.48
C ASP A 52 4.75 4.95 -23.48
N GLU A 53 4.16 5.56 -22.45
CA GLU A 53 4.08 7.02 -22.32
C GLU A 53 5.44 7.64 -21.98
N LEU A 54 6.23 7.01 -21.10
CA LEU A 54 7.62 7.38 -20.84
C LEU A 54 8.48 7.33 -22.10
N LEU A 55 8.34 6.27 -22.91
CA LEU A 55 9.09 6.11 -24.18
C LEU A 55 8.69 7.15 -25.24
N LYS A 56 7.50 7.77 -25.13
CA LYS A 56 7.08 8.91 -25.96
C LYS A 56 7.64 10.25 -25.47
N GLY A 57 8.30 10.27 -24.31
CA GLY A 57 8.86 11.48 -23.70
C GLY A 57 7.90 12.21 -22.76
N GLU A 58 6.80 11.59 -22.33
CA GLU A 58 5.90 12.17 -21.33
C GLU A 58 6.56 12.21 -19.95
N SER A 59 6.16 13.19 -19.13
CA SER A 59 6.72 13.41 -17.79
C SER A 59 5.84 12.83 -16.70
N LEU A 60 6.47 12.14 -15.74
CA LEU A 60 5.83 11.66 -14.50
C LEU A 60 5.87 12.68 -13.36
N SER A 61 6.36 13.89 -13.63
CA SER A 61 6.58 14.90 -12.60
C SER A 61 5.27 15.39 -12.00
N ILE A 62 5.19 15.37 -10.67
CA ILE A 62 4.11 16.01 -9.93
C ILE A 62 4.65 17.33 -9.39
N GLU A 63 4.20 18.43 -9.98
CA GLU A 63 4.75 19.75 -9.69
C GLU A 63 3.68 20.72 -9.21
N PHE A 64 4.16 21.77 -8.54
CA PHE A 64 3.36 22.95 -8.32
C PHE A 64 3.22 23.74 -9.62
N ALA A 65 2.00 23.84 -10.10
CA ALA A 65 1.70 24.53 -11.33
C ALA A 65 0.30 25.13 -11.24
N ASP A 66 0.14 26.36 -11.71
CA ASP A 66 -1.15 27.06 -11.81
C ASP A 66 -1.98 26.53 -12.99
N VAL A 67 -2.31 25.25 -12.90
CA VAL A 67 -3.09 24.51 -13.90
C VAL A 67 -4.14 23.67 -13.20
N ARG A 68 -5.25 23.40 -13.87
CA ARG A 68 -6.30 22.56 -13.29
C ARG A 68 -5.93 21.08 -13.27
N ARG A 69 -5.10 20.65 -14.23
CA ARG A 69 -4.75 19.25 -14.48
C ARG A 69 -3.29 19.17 -14.93
N LEU A 70 -2.53 18.27 -14.32
CA LEU A 70 -1.15 17.99 -14.69
C LEU A 70 -1.06 16.90 -15.78
N PRO A 71 -0.04 16.91 -16.66
CA PRO A 71 0.16 15.85 -17.66
C PRO A 71 0.23 14.43 -17.07
N VAL A 72 0.81 14.30 -15.87
CA VAL A 72 0.88 13.02 -15.14
C VAL A 72 -0.52 12.42 -14.89
N GLU A 73 -1.56 13.24 -14.76
CA GLU A 73 -2.94 12.78 -14.58
C GLU A 73 -3.49 12.07 -15.82
N ASP A 74 -3.04 12.44 -17.03
CA ASP A 74 -3.45 11.78 -18.27
C ASP A 74 -2.85 10.37 -18.38
N ILE A 75 -1.60 10.20 -17.95
CA ILE A 75 -0.94 8.89 -17.88
C ILE A 75 -1.65 8.02 -16.83
N MET A 76 -1.94 8.58 -15.66
CA MET A 76 -2.67 7.89 -14.60
C MET A 76 -4.06 7.47 -15.05
N GLU A 77 -4.81 8.33 -15.74
CA GLU A 77 -6.14 7.99 -16.25
C GLU A 77 -6.08 6.86 -17.30
N LYS A 78 -5.12 6.89 -18.23
CA LYS A 78 -4.90 5.78 -19.18
C LYS A 78 -4.59 4.47 -18.45
N ALA A 79 -3.71 4.52 -17.45
CA ALA A 79 -3.31 3.36 -16.65
C ALA A 79 -4.48 2.79 -15.82
N ILE A 80 -5.25 3.64 -15.14
CA ILE A 80 -6.44 3.24 -14.38
C ILE A 80 -7.47 2.60 -15.31
N ASN A 81 -7.71 3.20 -16.48
CA ASN A 81 -8.67 2.69 -17.45
C ASN A 81 -8.25 1.31 -18.00
N VAL A 82 -6.97 1.08 -18.25
CA VAL A 82 -6.51 -0.25 -18.67
C VAL A 82 -6.58 -1.26 -17.53
N ALA A 83 -6.23 -0.88 -16.30
CA ALA A 83 -6.37 -1.75 -15.13
C ALA A 83 -7.82 -2.20 -14.92
N LYS A 84 -8.79 -1.28 -15.05
CA LYS A 84 -10.21 -1.58 -14.98
C LYS A 84 -10.66 -2.51 -16.11
N LYS A 85 -10.19 -2.29 -17.34
CA LYS A 85 -10.43 -3.19 -18.48
C LYS A 85 -9.81 -4.58 -18.28
N SER A 86 -8.71 -4.67 -17.54
CA SER A 86 -8.06 -5.91 -17.13
C SER A 86 -8.75 -6.61 -15.96
N GLY A 87 -9.88 -6.09 -15.46
CA GLY A 87 -10.67 -6.72 -14.41
C GLY A 87 -10.28 -6.30 -12.99
N ALA A 88 -9.59 -5.18 -12.81
CA ALA A 88 -9.44 -4.57 -11.48
C ALA A 88 -10.66 -3.72 -11.13
N ASP A 89 -11.19 -3.90 -9.92
CA ASP A 89 -12.04 -2.90 -9.26
C ASP A 89 -11.35 -1.51 -9.24
N ALA A 90 -12.13 -0.45 -9.14
CA ALA A 90 -11.64 0.93 -9.19
C ALA A 90 -10.62 1.25 -8.06
N ALA A 91 -10.83 0.78 -6.83
CA ALA A 91 -9.89 1.02 -5.73
C ALA A 91 -8.58 0.24 -5.93
N ASN A 92 -8.68 -1.00 -6.44
CA ASN A 92 -7.50 -1.79 -6.82
C ASN A 92 -6.73 -1.12 -7.98
N ALA A 93 -7.44 -0.63 -9.00
CA ALA A 93 -6.84 0.07 -10.14
C ALA A 93 -6.09 1.33 -9.69
N ALA A 94 -6.70 2.14 -8.83
CA ALA A 94 -6.05 3.30 -8.24
C ALA A 94 -4.76 2.92 -7.50
N LEU A 95 -4.82 1.90 -6.63
CA LEU A 95 -3.67 1.43 -5.86
C LEU A 95 -2.53 0.97 -6.76
N ILE A 96 -2.82 0.09 -7.72
CA ILE A 96 -1.83 -0.46 -8.65
C ILE A 96 -1.16 0.68 -9.44
N THR A 97 -1.96 1.60 -9.99
CA THR A 97 -1.43 2.74 -10.74
C THR A 97 -0.56 3.64 -9.86
N ALA A 98 -1.02 4.02 -8.66
CA ALA A 98 -0.25 4.89 -7.77
C ALA A 98 1.10 4.25 -7.36
N CYS A 99 1.10 2.97 -6.98
CA CYS A 99 2.35 2.30 -6.58
C CYS A 99 3.34 2.14 -7.75
N ILE A 100 2.86 1.80 -8.96
CA ILE A 100 3.74 1.66 -10.13
C ILE A 100 4.26 3.03 -10.58
N MET A 101 3.42 4.06 -10.60
CA MET A 101 3.84 5.43 -10.91
C MET A 101 4.93 5.91 -9.94
N TYR A 102 4.77 5.61 -8.64
CA TYR A 102 5.78 5.92 -7.63
C TYR A 102 7.10 5.21 -7.91
N LEU A 103 7.07 3.89 -8.11
CA LEU A 103 8.28 3.11 -8.42
C LEU A 103 8.92 3.47 -9.77
N ALA A 104 8.14 4.02 -10.71
CA ALA A 104 8.64 4.55 -11.97
C ALA A 104 9.30 5.94 -11.84
N GLY A 105 9.31 6.53 -10.63
CA GLY A 105 10.00 7.79 -10.33
C GLY A 105 9.08 8.99 -10.09
N SER A 106 7.76 8.81 -10.00
CA SER A 106 6.85 9.90 -9.61
C SER A 106 7.00 10.20 -8.12
N ALA A 107 7.02 11.49 -7.75
CA ALA A 107 6.91 11.87 -6.34
C ALA A 107 5.53 11.45 -5.76
N ALA A 108 5.48 11.08 -4.49
CA ALA A 108 4.19 10.77 -3.84
C ALA A 108 3.33 12.02 -3.59
N GLN A 109 3.96 13.18 -3.46
CA GLN A 109 3.31 14.48 -3.23
C GLN A 109 4.15 15.65 -3.75
N VAL A 110 3.51 16.80 -3.97
CA VAL A 110 4.16 18.07 -4.38
C VAL A 110 4.81 18.81 -3.19
N GLY A 111 4.38 18.54 -1.95
CA GLY A 111 4.91 19.21 -0.76
C GLY A 111 4.31 20.60 -0.50
N ILE A 112 3.07 20.84 -0.93
CA ILE A 112 2.37 22.12 -0.69
C ILE A 112 1.09 21.88 0.11
N PRO A 113 0.88 22.61 1.25
CA PRO A 113 -0.28 22.44 2.11
C PRO A 113 -1.64 22.64 1.43
N ALA A 114 -1.68 23.54 0.45
CA ALA A 114 -2.89 23.95 -0.26
C ALA A 114 -2.92 23.37 -1.68
N GLY A 115 -3.56 22.20 -1.82
CA GLY A 115 -3.75 21.49 -3.08
C GLY A 115 -3.46 20.02 -2.90
N ASN A 116 -4.49 19.17 -2.92
CA ASN A 116 -4.34 17.72 -2.67
C ASN A 116 -3.74 16.98 -3.89
N ARG A 117 -2.62 17.46 -4.43
CA ARG A 117 -1.84 16.79 -5.49
C ARG A 117 -0.94 15.74 -4.87
N LYS A 118 -1.57 14.69 -4.37
CA LYS A 118 -0.95 13.49 -3.84
C LYS A 118 -1.28 12.33 -4.75
N LEU A 119 -0.31 11.50 -5.06
CA LEU A 119 -0.45 10.44 -6.05
C LEU A 119 -1.62 9.50 -5.72
N GLY A 120 -1.79 9.14 -4.44
CA GLY A 120 -2.92 8.34 -3.97
C GLY A 120 -4.27 9.02 -4.15
N ALA A 121 -4.38 10.30 -3.74
CA ALA A 121 -5.62 11.07 -3.87
C ALA A 121 -6.02 11.27 -5.34
N THR A 122 -5.06 11.61 -6.20
CA THR A 122 -5.26 11.77 -7.65
C THR A 122 -5.72 10.47 -8.28
N ALA A 123 -5.05 9.35 -7.99
CA ALA A 123 -5.43 8.04 -8.52
C ALA A 123 -6.85 7.66 -8.10
N ARG A 124 -7.20 7.85 -6.82
CA ARG A 124 -8.54 7.61 -6.29
C ARG A 124 -9.60 8.43 -7.02
N MET A 125 -9.37 9.74 -7.17
CA MET A 125 -10.32 10.65 -7.82
C MET A 125 -10.52 10.31 -9.30
N LEU A 126 -9.44 10.01 -10.03
CA LEU A 126 -9.50 9.59 -11.44
C LEU A 126 -10.22 8.24 -11.60
N ALA A 127 -10.05 7.31 -10.65
CA ALA A 127 -10.72 6.01 -10.67
C ALA A 127 -12.22 6.08 -10.31
N GLY A 128 -12.68 7.20 -9.74
CA GLY A 128 -14.05 7.38 -9.25
C GLY A 128 -14.31 6.67 -7.91
N VAL A 129 -13.30 6.63 -7.05
CA VAL A 129 -13.33 5.89 -5.78
C VAL A 129 -13.62 6.83 -4.61
N ASP A 130 -14.51 6.41 -3.72
CA ASP A 130 -14.80 7.16 -2.50
C ASP A 130 -13.61 7.15 -1.54
N ARG A 131 -13.47 8.23 -0.76
CA ARG A 131 -12.47 8.25 0.30
C ARG A 131 -12.91 7.25 1.38
N ALA A 132 -11.99 6.37 1.77
CA ALA A 132 -12.12 5.51 2.94
C ALA A 132 -10.95 5.76 3.89
N GLY A 133 -11.11 5.43 5.16
CA GLY A 133 -10.03 5.52 6.15
C GLY A 133 -9.15 4.27 6.15
N VAL A 134 -7.93 4.38 6.69
CA VAL A 134 -6.94 3.28 6.74
C VAL A 134 -7.48 2.05 7.47
N ALA A 135 -8.40 2.23 8.41
CA ALA A 135 -9.10 1.16 9.11
C ALA A 135 -9.79 0.14 8.18
N ALA A 136 -10.23 0.58 6.99
CA ALA A 136 -10.91 -0.25 6.00
C ALA A 136 -9.95 -0.99 5.06
N ILE A 137 -8.67 -0.63 5.04
CA ILE A 137 -7.66 -1.24 4.15
C ILE A 137 -7.28 -2.60 4.74
N PRO A 138 -7.53 -3.72 4.04
CA PRO A 138 -7.18 -5.04 4.53
C PRO A 138 -5.66 -5.29 4.39
N THR A 139 -5.14 -6.31 5.07
CA THR A 139 -3.86 -6.92 4.67
C THR A 139 -4.07 -7.83 3.46
N ALA A 140 -2.99 -8.18 2.76
CA ALA A 140 -3.00 -9.30 1.83
C ALA A 140 -3.42 -10.60 2.54
N LYS A 141 -3.93 -11.57 1.76
CA LYS A 141 -4.32 -12.87 2.29
C LYS A 141 -3.07 -13.70 2.58
N MET A 142 -2.81 -13.95 3.85
CA MET A 142 -1.81 -14.92 4.30
C MET A 142 -2.56 -16.21 4.70
N ASN A 143 -2.48 -16.64 5.96
CA ASN A 143 -3.34 -17.67 6.54
C ASN A 143 -4.67 -17.09 7.08
N ASN A 144 -4.62 -15.90 7.67
CA ASN A 144 -5.75 -15.05 8.00
C ASN A 144 -5.58 -13.67 7.32
N LYS A 145 -6.53 -12.78 7.55
CA LYS A 145 -6.40 -11.37 7.18
C LYS A 145 -6.91 -10.49 8.32
N ILE A 146 -6.27 -9.35 8.50
CA ILE A 146 -6.75 -8.26 9.34
C ILE A 146 -6.93 -7.01 8.46
N SER A 147 -7.15 -5.84 9.06
CA SER A 147 -7.11 -4.56 8.36
C SER A 147 -6.15 -3.60 9.06
N GLY A 148 -6.01 -2.37 8.56
CA GLY A 148 -5.32 -1.28 9.24
C GLY A 148 -6.00 -0.81 10.54
N PHE A 149 -7.14 -1.40 10.92
CA PHE A 149 -7.89 -1.02 12.12
C PHE A 149 -7.08 -1.08 13.43
N PRO A 150 -6.22 -2.08 13.70
CA PRO A 150 -5.41 -2.10 14.92
C PRO A 150 -4.49 -0.88 15.06
N ALA A 151 -3.86 -0.43 13.96
CA ALA A 151 -3.06 0.80 13.97
C ALA A 151 -3.93 2.02 14.32
N VAL A 152 -5.06 2.17 13.61
CA VAL A 152 -6.00 3.28 13.84
C VAL A 152 -6.51 3.28 15.28
N LEU A 153 -6.90 2.13 15.81
CA LEU A 153 -7.38 1.98 17.18
C LEU A 153 -6.31 2.37 18.20
N ALA A 154 -5.10 1.81 18.08
CA ALA A 154 -4.02 2.06 19.03
C ALA A 154 -3.59 3.53 19.04
N ILE A 155 -3.48 4.14 17.85
CA ILE A 155 -3.16 5.57 17.72
C ILE A 155 -4.27 6.43 18.35
N ASN A 156 -5.55 6.12 18.09
CA ASN A 156 -6.66 6.88 18.66
C ASN A 156 -6.74 6.73 20.19
N GLN A 157 -6.47 5.54 20.73
CA GLN A 157 -6.38 5.32 22.17
C GLN A 157 -5.23 6.14 22.77
N ALA A 158 -4.03 6.07 22.19
CA ALA A 158 -2.89 6.87 22.63
C ALA A 158 -3.17 8.38 22.53
N MET A 159 -3.92 8.82 21.52
CA MET A 159 -4.33 10.21 21.35
C MET A 159 -5.24 10.66 22.51
N MET A 160 -6.25 9.87 22.84
CA MET A 160 -7.18 10.16 23.95
C MET A 160 -6.48 10.14 25.30
N GLU A 161 -5.46 9.29 25.46
CA GLU A 161 -4.66 9.17 26.68
C GLU A 161 -3.54 10.23 26.78
N GLY A 162 -3.33 11.07 25.76
CA GLY A 162 -2.27 12.08 25.74
C GLY A 162 -0.87 11.49 25.60
N LYS A 163 -0.73 10.33 24.95
CA LYS A 163 0.54 9.61 24.75
C LYS A 163 1.19 9.86 23.39
N LEU A 164 0.47 10.50 22.45
CA LEU A 164 1.05 10.85 21.15
C LEU A 164 1.96 12.09 21.23
N SER A 165 1.65 13.03 22.11
CA SER A 165 2.46 14.22 22.35
C SER A 165 2.47 14.60 23.83
N SER A 166 3.60 15.11 24.28
CA SER A 166 3.81 15.79 25.56
C SER A 166 2.97 17.07 25.70
N HIS A 167 2.47 17.63 24.58
CA HIS A 167 1.62 18.80 24.55
C HIS A 167 0.13 18.45 24.61
N CYS A 168 -0.61 19.12 25.49
CA CYS A 168 -2.05 18.95 25.61
C CYS A 168 -2.81 20.02 24.79
N GLY A 169 -3.67 19.58 23.86
CA GLY A 169 -4.52 20.47 23.06
C GLY A 169 -5.46 21.35 23.90
N ARG A 170 -5.79 20.95 25.14
CA ARG A 170 -6.60 21.74 26.08
C ARG A 170 -5.85 22.97 26.64
N SER A 171 -4.52 22.96 26.53
CA SER A 171 -3.66 24.05 26.98
C SER A 171 -3.38 25.09 25.88
N ILE A 172 -3.90 24.88 24.67
CA ILE A 172 -3.74 25.84 23.56
C ILE A 172 -4.63 27.06 23.84
N PRO A 173 -4.08 28.29 23.84
CA PRO A 173 -4.88 29.50 24.06
C PRO A 173 -5.99 29.68 23.01
N MET A 174 -7.09 30.26 23.45
CA MET A 174 -8.20 30.64 22.57
C MET A 174 -7.68 31.58 21.47
N ASN A 175 -8.06 31.31 20.22
CA ASN A 175 -7.61 32.03 19.00
C ASN A 175 -6.17 31.75 18.53
N VAL A 176 -5.43 30.84 19.18
CA VAL A 176 -4.14 30.36 18.69
C VAL A 176 -4.31 29.05 17.90
N GLY A 177 -5.18 28.14 18.36
CA GLY A 177 -5.40 26.85 17.72
C GLY A 177 -6.35 26.87 16.51
N GLY A 178 -6.20 25.89 15.61
CA GLY A 178 -7.19 25.56 14.57
C GLY A 178 -7.00 26.22 13.20
N GLY A 179 -5.90 26.93 12.97
CA GLY A 179 -5.60 27.54 11.66
C GLY A 179 -4.15 27.34 11.21
N PRO A 180 -3.82 27.79 9.99
CA PRO A 180 -2.46 27.73 9.44
C PRO A 180 -1.41 28.38 10.35
N LEU A 181 -1.78 29.40 11.13
CA LEU A 181 -0.89 30.05 12.10
C LEU A 181 -0.44 29.12 13.23
N TYR A 182 -1.26 28.14 13.62
CA TYR A 182 -0.87 27.12 14.59
C TYR A 182 0.00 26.06 13.93
N GLY A 183 -0.50 25.51 12.82
CA GLY A 183 0.13 24.41 12.10
C GLY A 183 1.49 24.82 11.54
N HIS A 184 1.54 25.83 10.69
CA HIS A 184 2.75 26.32 10.02
C HIS A 184 3.53 27.34 10.86
N SER A 185 3.65 27.06 12.15
CA SER A 185 4.53 27.81 13.05
C SER A 185 5.49 26.84 13.72
N ALA A 186 6.53 27.38 14.36
CA ALA A 186 7.43 26.59 15.20
C ALA A 186 6.69 25.68 16.21
N LEU A 187 5.53 26.11 16.71
CA LEU A 187 4.74 25.26 17.63
C LEU A 187 4.24 23.98 16.95
N GLY A 188 3.74 24.08 15.72
CA GLY A 188 3.29 22.92 14.94
C GLY A 188 4.45 22.14 14.33
N GLU A 189 5.29 22.82 13.56
CA GLU A 189 6.38 22.27 12.74
C GLU A 189 7.55 21.74 13.57
N ASP A 190 7.98 22.47 14.61
CA ASP A 190 9.19 22.10 15.37
C ASP A 190 8.90 21.20 16.57
N HIS A 191 7.70 21.29 17.16
CA HIS A 191 7.40 20.63 18.43
C HIS A 191 6.34 19.53 18.31
N ILE A 192 5.19 19.84 17.73
CA ILE A 192 4.03 18.95 17.81
C ILE A 192 4.09 17.86 16.74
N TRP A 193 4.26 18.23 15.47
CA TRP A 193 4.24 17.27 14.37
C TRP A 193 5.36 16.23 14.44
N PRO A 194 6.62 16.56 14.79
CA PRO A 194 7.67 15.56 14.94
C PRO A 194 7.37 14.52 16.03
N GLU A 195 6.81 14.96 17.17
CA GLU A 195 6.45 14.09 18.28
C GLU A 195 5.26 13.18 17.92
N LEU A 196 4.20 13.77 17.34
CA LEU A 196 3.04 13.02 16.85
C LEU A 196 3.43 12.00 15.77
N ALA A 197 4.27 12.41 14.80
CA ALA A 197 4.78 11.55 13.73
C ALA A 197 5.52 10.35 14.30
N THR A 198 6.52 10.58 15.15
CA THR A 198 7.37 9.54 15.73
C THR A 198 6.55 8.60 16.63
N ASN A 199 5.82 9.13 17.61
CA ASN A 199 5.05 8.30 18.53
C ASN A 199 3.92 7.56 17.83
N GLY A 200 3.20 8.23 16.92
CA GLY A 200 2.11 7.63 16.16
C GLY A 200 2.59 6.51 15.24
N ALA A 201 3.69 6.72 14.51
CA ALA A 201 4.29 5.70 13.64
C ALA A 201 4.74 4.47 14.44
N ARG A 202 5.42 4.67 15.56
CA ARG A 202 5.86 3.59 16.46
C ARG A 202 4.67 2.79 17.00
N ILE A 203 3.66 3.48 17.55
CA ILE A 203 2.48 2.84 18.14
C ILE A 203 1.66 2.11 17.08
N GLY A 204 1.40 2.74 15.94
CA GLY A 204 0.63 2.15 14.84
C GLY A 204 1.31 0.92 14.25
N THR A 205 2.62 1.01 13.99
CA THR A 205 3.41 -0.11 13.45
C THR A 205 3.45 -1.28 14.42
N GLN A 206 3.73 -1.02 15.71
CA GLN A 206 3.76 -2.07 16.73
C GLN A 206 2.40 -2.74 16.87
N ALA A 207 1.31 -1.97 16.89
CA ALA A 207 -0.04 -2.52 16.99
C ALA A 207 -0.38 -3.44 15.81
N MET A 208 0.09 -3.14 14.59
CA MET A 208 -0.06 -4.03 13.45
C MET A 208 0.72 -5.32 13.59
N LEU A 209 1.98 -5.25 14.03
CA LEU A 209 2.81 -6.44 14.27
C LEU A 209 2.16 -7.37 15.32
N ASP A 210 1.70 -6.77 16.42
CA ASP A 210 1.04 -7.50 17.52
C ASP A 210 -0.30 -8.10 17.07
N ALA A 211 -1.09 -7.35 16.28
CA ALA A 211 -2.36 -7.83 15.76
C ALA A 211 -2.18 -8.96 14.75
N MET A 212 -1.15 -8.89 13.89
CA MET A 212 -0.80 -9.99 13.00
C MET A 212 -0.46 -11.24 13.82
N ALA A 213 0.45 -11.12 14.80
CA ALA A 213 0.83 -12.23 15.66
C ALA A 213 -0.38 -12.81 16.42
N GLY A 214 -1.23 -11.96 16.98
CA GLY A 214 -2.45 -12.35 17.71
C GLY A 214 -3.50 -13.01 16.82
N ALA A 215 -3.55 -12.66 15.53
CA ALA A 215 -4.36 -13.32 14.51
C ALA A 215 -3.71 -14.60 13.95
N VAL A 216 -2.63 -15.08 14.57
CA VAL A 216 -1.84 -16.25 14.15
C VAL A 216 -1.18 -16.04 12.77
N ILE A 217 -1.03 -14.79 12.33
CA ILE A 217 -0.33 -14.41 11.10
C ILE A 217 1.13 -14.15 11.46
N SER A 218 2.08 -14.68 10.69
CA SER A 218 3.48 -14.28 10.85
C SER A 218 3.57 -12.78 10.59
N PRO A 219 4.07 -11.96 11.53
CA PRO A 219 4.16 -10.52 11.33
C PRO A 219 4.89 -10.20 10.03
N HIS A 220 4.29 -9.34 9.21
CA HIS A 220 4.84 -8.89 7.94
C HIS A 220 5.32 -7.44 8.09
N PRO A 221 6.63 -7.21 8.31
CA PRO A 221 7.18 -5.92 8.73
C PRO A 221 6.82 -4.76 7.80
N PHE A 222 6.92 -4.97 6.48
CA PHE A 222 6.62 -3.93 5.49
C PHE A 222 5.16 -3.48 5.53
N THR A 223 4.21 -4.43 5.47
CA THR A 223 2.77 -4.09 5.53
C THR A 223 2.40 -3.45 6.87
N ALA A 224 2.99 -3.91 7.98
CA ALA A 224 2.76 -3.31 9.29
C ALA A 224 3.28 -1.86 9.34
N ALA A 225 4.49 -1.61 8.83
CA ALA A 225 5.09 -0.28 8.78
C ALA A 225 4.28 0.68 7.92
N VAL A 226 3.89 0.26 6.71
CA VAL A 226 3.14 1.11 5.77
C VAL A 226 1.72 1.40 6.29
N LEU A 227 1.01 0.42 6.86
CA LEU A 227 -0.33 0.66 7.42
C LEU A 227 -0.26 1.50 8.70
N GLY A 228 0.75 1.30 9.55
CA GLY A 228 1.03 2.14 10.71
C GLY A 228 1.32 3.59 10.31
N ALA A 229 2.17 3.77 9.29
CA ALA A 229 2.49 5.07 8.70
C ALA A 229 1.25 5.76 8.13
N ALA A 230 0.48 5.07 7.29
CA ALA A 230 -0.75 5.59 6.71
C ALA A 230 -1.72 6.07 7.80
N ALA A 231 -1.91 5.29 8.87
CA ALA A 231 -2.84 5.62 9.94
C ALA A 231 -2.46 6.91 10.70
N ILE A 232 -1.18 7.16 10.98
CA ILE A 232 -0.78 8.44 11.61
C ILE A 232 -0.84 9.61 10.61
N LEU A 233 -0.56 9.37 9.33
CA LEU A 233 -0.63 10.39 8.27
C LEU A 233 -2.07 10.81 7.94
N GLU A 234 -3.10 10.10 8.42
CA GLU A 234 -4.49 10.58 8.42
C GLU A 234 -4.74 11.69 9.45
N ILE A 235 -3.91 11.79 10.48
CA ILE A 235 -4.08 12.72 11.60
C ILE A 235 -3.18 13.95 11.43
N ILE A 236 -1.91 13.74 11.08
CA ILE A 236 -0.93 14.82 10.99
C ILE A 236 -0.87 15.42 9.57
N HIS A 237 -0.33 16.63 9.47
CA HIS A 237 -0.08 17.24 8.16
C HIS A 237 1.17 16.59 7.53
N PRO A 238 1.05 15.88 6.40
CA PRO A 238 2.20 15.17 5.82
C PRO A 238 3.22 16.06 5.12
N ASP A 239 2.81 17.27 4.71
CA ASP A 239 3.66 18.25 4.01
C ASP A 239 4.36 19.21 5.00
N ALA A 240 4.14 19.03 6.30
CA ALA A 240 4.80 19.81 7.34
C ALA A 240 6.32 19.68 7.26
N GLU A 241 6.99 20.82 7.17
CA GLU A 241 8.44 20.92 7.32
C GLU A 241 8.79 20.59 8.78
N VAL A 242 9.83 19.80 8.97
CA VAL A 242 10.27 19.38 10.30
C VAL A 242 11.52 20.18 10.70
N PRO A 243 11.83 20.30 12.01
CA PRO A 243 12.89 21.19 12.49
C PRO A 243 14.26 20.75 11.98
N GLU A 244 15.21 21.69 11.92
CA GLU A 244 16.58 21.43 11.46
C GLU A 244 17.30 20.28 12.19
N ALA A 245 16.91 20.04 13.45
CA ALA A 245 17.42 18.94 14.27
C ALA A 245 17.05 17.55 13.75
N ALA A 246 15.96 17.44 12.98
CA ALA A 246 15.53 16.22 12.31
C ALA A 246 16.19 16.04 10.92
N GLY A 247 16.69 17.14 10.33
CA GLY A 247 17.55 17.25 9.14
C GLY A 247 17.30 18.58 8.42
N THR A 248 17.67 18.75 7.15
CA THR A 248 17.62 20.09 6.53
C THR A 248 16.18 20.65 6.42
N TYR A 249 15.98 21.87 6.94
CA TYR A 249 14.70 22.59 6.87
C TYR A 249 14.24 22.72 5.41
N GLY A 250 12.97 22.42 5.14
CA GLY A 250 12.41 22.36 3.79
C GLY A 250 12.75 21.11 2.98
N SER A 251 13.59 20.17 3.48
CA SER A 251 13.91 18.92 2.78
C SER A 251 13.38 17.66 3.45
N ILE A 252 13.07 17.72 4.76
CA ILE A 252 12.48 16.60 5.49
C ILE A 252 11.03 16.93 5.83
N THR A 253 10.16 15.98 5.56
CA THR A 253 8.73 16.10 5.80
C THR A 253 8.31 15.22 6.98
N SER A 254 7.14 15.52 7.55
CA SER A 254 6.52 14.63 8.54
C SER A 254 6.31 13.21 8.00
N ALA A 255 6.08 13.04 6.68
CA ALA A 255 5.99 11.73 6.05
C ALA A 255 7.30 10.93 6.14
N TYR A 256 8.45 11.57 5.94
CA TYR A 256 9.75 10.93 6.13
C TYR A 256 9.99 10.49 7.58
N LEU A 257 9.66 11.35 8.55
CA LEU A 257 9.80 11.00 9.98
C LEU A 257 8.93 9.82 10.37
N VAL A 258 7.69 9.80 9.90
CA VAL A 258 6.78 8.67 10.06
C VAL A 258 7.40 7.40 9.47
N GLY A 259 7.89 7.47 8.24
CA GLY A 259 8.53 6.34 7.57
C GLY A 259 9.75 5.83 8.33
N LYS A 260 10.62 6.73 8.79
CA LYS A 260 11.84 6.40 9.56
C LYS A 260 11.52 5.65 10.85
N GLU A 261 10.57 6.14 11.64
CA GLU A 261 10.22 5.47 12.91
C GLU A 261 9.44 4.17 12.66
N ALA A 262 8.60 4.09 11.62
CA ALA A 262 7.93 2.86 11.22
C ALA A 262 8.92 1.78 10.79
N VAL A 263 9.93 2.12 9.95
CA VAL A 263 11.02 1.23 9.53
C VAL A 263 11.78 0.67 10.72
N LYS A 264 12.19 1.56 11.63
CA LYS A 264 12.89 1.19 12.86
C LYS A 264 12.05 0.27 13.75
N THR A 265 10.76 0.58 13.92
CA THR A 265 9.84 -0.23 14.74
C THR A 265 9.61 -1.62 14.13
N ALA A 266 9.49 -1.69 12.80
CA ALA A 266 9.29 -2.93 12.08
C ALA A 266 10.57 -3.78 11.93
N GLY A 267 11.75 -3.21 12.22
CA GLY A 267 13.03 -3.88 12.01
C GLY A 267 13.37 -4.06 10.54
N LEU A 268 12.92 -3.15 9.68
CA LEU A 268 13.26 -3.12 8.26
C LEU A 268 14.69 -2.56 8.07
N PRO A 269 15.40 -2.96 7.00
CA PRO A 269 16.71 -2.38 6.68
C PRO A 269 16.59 -0.88 6.36
N GLU A 270 17.69 -0.13 6.49
CA GLU A 270 17.69 1.30 6.16
C GLU A 270 17.62 1.54 4.64
N GLN A 271 18.20 0.64 3.85
CA GLN A 271 18.17 0.70 2.38
C GLN A 271 17.62 -0.59 1.79
N LEU A 272 16.91 -0.44 0.68
CA LEU A 272 16.45 -1.53 -0.17
C LEU A 272 17.05 -1.42 -1.56
N HIS A 273 17.24 -2.55 -2.23
CA HIS A 273 17.85 -2.59 -3.55
C HIS A 273 16.91 -3.22 -4.56
N PHE A 274 16.71 -2.60 -5.71
CA PHE A 274 15.94 -3.22 -6.79
C PHE A 274 16.64 -4.49 -7.31
N LYS A 275 15.88 -5.57 -7.55
CA LYS A 275 16.40 -6.88 -7.99
C LYS A 275 17.23 -6.84 -9.27
N VAL A 276 16.79 -6.03 -10.23
CA VAL A 276 17.39 -6.01 -11.57
C VAL A 276 18.50 -4.97 -11.66
N THR A 277 18.27 -3.76 -11.14
CA THR A 277 19.20 -2.63 -11.30
C THR A 277 20.21 -2.53 -10.16
N GLY A 278 19.90 -3.08 -8.98
CA GLY A 278 20.70 -2.88 -7.76
C GLY A 278 20.65 -1.46 -7.22
N GLU A 279 19.78 -0.60 -7.77
CA GLU A 279 19.61 0.77 -7.31
C GLU A 279 19.07 0.78 -5.88
N ALA A 280 19.71 1.56 -5.02
CA ALA A 280 19.38 1.68 -3.61
C ALA A 280 18.29 2.73 -3.41
N VAL A 281 17.32 2.41 -2.56
CA VAL A 281 16.21 3.27 -2.16
C VAL A 281 16.24 3.43 -0.65
N ASP A 282 16.04 4.65 -0.15
CA ASP A 282 15.85 4.91 1.28
C ASP A 282 14.50 4.32 1.73
N THR A 283 14.57 3.35 2.65
CA THR A 283 13.40 2.62 3.14
C THR A 283 12.46 3.54 3.92
N ALA A 284 12.98 4.55 4.62
CA ALA A 284 12.17 5.51 5.36
C ALA A 284 11.31 6.34 4.40
N GLN A 285 11.93 6.83 3.31
CA GLN A 285 11.22 7.56 2.26
C GLN A 285 10.14 6.68 1.61
N LEU A 286 10.51 5.44 1.23
CA LEU A 286 9.59 4.47 0.66
C LEU A 286 8.36 4.23 1.55
N VAL A 287 8.57 3.91 2.83
CA VAL A 287 7.47 3.59 3.76
C VAL A 287 6.58 4.81 4.00
N GLY A 288 7.17 6.00 4.15
CA GLY A 288 6.44 7.24 4.33
C GLY A 288 5.56 7.58 3.12
N ASP A 289 6.14 7.54 1.92
CA ASP A 289 5.46 7.84 0.66
C ASP A 289 4.37 6.84 0.32
N VAL A 290 4.62 5.55 0.52
CA VAL A 290 3.61 4.51 0.30
C VAL A 290 2.50 4.63 1.36
N GLY A 291 2.83 5.04 2.58
CA GLY A 291 1.84 5.41 3.61
C GLY A 291 0.94 6.56 3.16
N LEU A 292 1.50 7.59 2.51
CA LEU A 292 0.74 8.69 1.91
C LEU A 292 -0.19 8.21 0.80
N ILE A 293 0.29 7.30 -0.05
CA ILE A 293 -0.54 6.70 -1.09
C ILE A 293 -1.73 5.98 -0.44
N LEU A 294 -1.48 5.08 0.51
CA LEU A 294 -2.54 4.26 1.12
C LEU A 294 -3.59 5.08 1.87
N LYS A 295 -3.22 6.13 2.59
CA LYS A 295 -4.21 6.92 3.34
C LYS A 295 -5.26 7.60 2.44
N ASP A 296 -4.89 7.88 1.18
CA ASP A 296 -5.72 8.64 0.26
C ASP A 296 -6.31 7.80 -0.89
N ILE A 297 -5.97 6.51 -0.97
CA ILE A 297 -6.33 5.62 -2.11
C ILE A 297 -7.78 5.12 -2.07
N GLY A 298 -8.44 5.19 -0.91
CA GLY A 298 -9.74 4.56 -0.67
C GLY A 298 -9.60 3.21 0.03
N ALA A 299 -10.49 2.27 -0.29
CA ALA A 299 -10.50 0.93 0.32
C ALA A 299 -10.22 -0.15 -0.73
N PRO A 300 -8.94 -0.48 -1.00
CA PRO A 300 -8.60 -1.57 -1.89
C PRO A 300 -9.04 -2.90 -1.28
N THR A 301 -9.27 -3.88 -2.15
CA THR A 301 -9.63 -5.23 -1.72
C THR A 301 -8.42 -6.01 -1.23
N VAL A 302 -8.67 -7.17 -0.59
CA VAL A 302 -7.60 -8.13 -0.22
C VAL A 302 -6.73 -8.51 -1.42
N ILE A 303 -7.35 -8.70 -2.58
CA ILE A 303 -6.64 -9.06 -3.82
C ILE A 303 -5.82 -7.87 -4.35
N GLY A 304 -6.33 -6.64 -4.21
CA GLY A 304 -5.55 -5.43 -4.47
C GLY A 304 -4.32 -5.31 -3.57
N MET A 305 -4.45 -5.69 -2.29
CA MET A 305 -3.32 -5.69 -1.36
C MET A 305 -2.35 -6.85 -1.60
N MET A 306 -2.79 -7.96 -2.19
CA MET A 306 -1.87 -8.98 -2.72
C MET A 306 -1.09 -8.43 -3.93
N ALA A 307 -1.75 -7.74 -4.85
CA ALA A 307 -1.07 -7.08 -5.96
C ALA A 307 -0.05 -6.03 -5.49
N PHE A 308 -0.39 -5.27 -4.44
CA PHE A 308 0.52 -4.37 -3.75
C PHE A 308 1.78 -5.09 -3.25
N ASP A 309 1.63 -6.18 -2.50
CA ASP A 309 2.78 -6.96 -2.01
C ASP A 309 3.64 -7.48 -3.17
N GLU A 310 3.02 -7.91 -4.26
CA GLU A 310 3.73 -8.37 -5.46
C GLU A 310 4.47 -7.25 -6.20
N ILE A 311 3.92 -6.04 -6.27
CA ILE A 311 4.60 -4.86 -6.83
C ILE A 311 5.88 -4.57 -6.02
N PHE A 312 5.80 -4.60 -4.69
CA PHE A 312 6.94 -4.36 -3.80
C PHE A 312 7.89 -5.57 -3.65
N SER A 313 7.57 -6.72 -4.27
CA SER A 313 8.48 -7.85 -4.39
C SER A 313 9.68 -7.57 -5.31
N ALA A 314 9.71 -6.40 -5.95
CA ALA A 314 10.81 -5.92 -6.78
C ALA A 314 12.14 -5.70 -6.03
N PHE A 315 12.13 -5.67 -4.69
CA PHE A 315 13.31 -5.46 -3.85
C PHE A 315 14.02 -6.75 -3.43
N GLN A 316 15.35 -6.76 -3.50
CA GLN A 316 16.24 -7.91 -3.26
C GLN A 316 16.10 -8.50 -1.86
N GLU A 317 15.84 -7.65 -0.88
CA GLU A 317 15.69 -7.99 0.53
C GLU A 317 14.44 -8.83 0.82
N GLY A 318 13.52 -8.96 -0.15
CA GLY A 318 12.33 -9.78 -0.01
C GLY A 318 11.34 -9.23 1.02
N ILE A 319 11.17 -7.90 1.04
CA ILE A 319 10.31 -7.22 2.02
C ILE A 319 8.80 -7.46 1.82
N ALA A 320 8.39 -7.90 0.63
CA ALA A 320 6.99 -8.14 0.27
C ALA A 320 6.87 -9.14 -0.87
N GLY A 321 5.68 -9.74 -0.99
CA GLY A 321 5.31 -10.68 -2.04
C GLY A 321 6.09 -11.99 -2.01
N PHE A 322 5.77 -12.88 -2.94
CA PHE A 322 6.36 -14.22 -3.01
C PHE A 322 6.93 -14.55 -4.39
N SER A 323 6.51 -13.86 -5.47
CA SER A 323 6.97 -14.17 -6.84
C SER A 323 8.46 -13.90 -7.04
N GLY A 324 9.04 -13.05 -6.20
CA GLY A 324 10.43 -12.67 -6.27
C GLY A 324 11.41 -13.62 -5.55
N GLY A 325 10.95 -14.74 -5.00
CA GLY A 325 11.77 -15.73 -4.28
C GLY A 325 11.20 -17.16 -4.42
N PRO A 326 11.83 -18.18 -3.82
CA PRO A 326 11.32 -19.55 -3.90
C PRO A 326 10.01 -19.68 -3.12
N VAL A 327 8.88 -19.80 -3.84
CA VAL A 327 7.58 -20.14 -3.25
C VAL A 327 7.66 -21.57 -2.71
N ASN A 328 7.60 -21.74 -1.39
CA ASN A 328 7.81 -23.00 -0.66
C ASN A 328 9.25 -23.55 -0.75
N PRO A 329 10.20 -23.01 0.03
CA PRO A 329 11.50 -23.66 0.17
C PRO A 329 11.31 -25.08 0.72
N PRO A 330 12.18 -26.03 0.36
CA PRO A 330 11.94 -27.43 0.63
C PRO A 330 11.80 -27.74 2.14
N PRO A 331 10.96 -28.73 2.53
CA PRO A 331 10.50 -28.94 3.91
C PRO A 331 11.60 -29.07 4.99
N TRP A 332 12.82 -29.43 4.61
CA TRP A 332 13.95 -29.49 5.53
C TRP A 332 14.41 -28.11 6.04
N THR A 333 14.07 -27.02 5.35
CA THR A 333 14.27 -25.64 5.84
C THR A 333 13.28 -25.25 6.94
N TYR A 334 12.09 -25.84 6.98
CA TYR A 334 11.10 -25.61 8.06
C TYR A 334 11.45 -26.35 9.36
N ARG A 335 12.17 -27.49 9.26
CA ARG A 335 12.61 -28.28 10.42
C ARG A 335 13.63 -27.58 11.31
N SER A 336 14.44 -26.66 10.78
CA SER A 336 15.37 -25.86 11.58
C SER A 336 14.66 -24.74 12.35
N LEU A 337 13.60 -24.15 11.78
CA LEU A 337 12.78 -23.12 12.42
C LEU A 337 11.92 -23.66 13.58
N CYS A 338 11.46 -24.92 13.49
CA CYS A 338 10.70 -25.55 14.57
C CYS A 338 11.60 -26.07 15.72
N ARG A 339 12.90 -26.31 15.48
CA ARG A 339 13.81 -26.82 16.52
C ARG A 339 14.20 -25.78 17.58
N ASN A 340 14.14 -24.49 17.26
CA ASN A 340 14.47 -23.43 18.21
C ASN A 340 13.29 -22.97 19.09
N ARG A 341 12.12 -23.63 19.00
CA ARG A 341 10.93 -23.36 19.85
C ARG A 341 10.44 -24.58 20.63
N ASN A 342 11.36 -25.49 20.97
CA ASN A 342 11.08 -26.59 21.89
C ASN A 342 11.24 -26.14 23.35
N GLU A 343 10.35 -25.29 23.85
CA GLU A 343 9.92 -25.31 25.25
C GLU A 343 8.43 -24.91 25.28
N ASN A 344 7.55 -25.84 25.65
CA ASN A 344 6.13 -25.66 25.98
C ASN A 344 5.04 -25.88 24.91
N PHE A 345 5.19 -26.84 24.00
CA PHE A 345 4.00 -27.55 23.49
C PHE A 345 3.73 -28.75 24.40
N VAL A 346 2.92 -28.52 25.43
CA VAL A 346 2.35 -29.59 26.25
C VAL A 346 1.22 -30.21 25.45
N GLU A 347 1.39 -31.48 25.05
CA GLU A 347 0.34 -32.30 24.47
C GLU A 347 -0.86 -32.39 25.44
N LYS A 348 -2.04 -32.04 24.95
CA LYS A 348 -3.34 -32.48 25.46
C LYS A 348 -4.12 -33.09 24.31
#